data_AF-A0A2A2K423-F1
#
_entry.id   AF-A0A2A2K423-F1
#
_cell.length_a   1.000
_cell.length_b   1.000
_cell.length_c   1.000
_cell.angle_alpha   90.00
_cell.angle_beta   90.00
_cell.angle_gamma   90.00
#
_symmetry.space_group_name_H-M   'P 1'
#
loop_
_entity.id
_entity.type
_entity.pdbx_description
1 polymer ?
#
loop_
_entity_poly.entity_id
_entity_poly.type
_entity_poly.pdbx_seq_one_letter_code
_entity_poly.pdbx_strand_id
1 'polypeptide(L)'
;MVYPALTMLADMELIAEQASDTTRKRYAITEAGAAHLAENAELVAALIARLTDVGEHRARADRAPIRRAMRNLRTVLQTRLEAGDLSEEAGHDVAELIDEVVRKIERLK
;
A
#
# COMPACT_ATOMS: atom_id res chain seq x y z
N MET A 1 14.47 -11.49 -9.16
CA MET A 1 14.83 -12.44 -10.24
C MET A 1 13.65 -13.38 -10.44
N VAL A 2 12.88 -13.25 -11.53
CA VAL A 2 11.62 -14.01 -11.75
C VAL A 2 11.88 -15.30 -12.55
N TYR A 3 12.88 -15.30 -13.42
CA TYR A 3 13.17 -16.42 -14.32
C TYR A 3 13.59 -17.73 -13.65
N PRO A 4 14.41 -17.75 -12.57
CA PRO A 4 14.77 -19.01 -11.91
C PRO A 4 13.55 -19.76 -11.34
N ALA A 5 12.55 -19.02 -10.85
CA ALA A 5 11.32 -19.61 -10.35
C ALA A 5 10.44 -20.14 -11.49
N LEU A 6 10.36 -19.43 -12.62
CA LEU A 6 9.62 -19.90 -13.80
C LEU A 6 10.25 -21.15 -14.42
N THR A 7 11.58 -21.22 -14.51
CA THR A 7 12.28 -22.43 -14.98
C THR A 7 11.98 -23.62 -14.07
N MET A 8 12.11 -23.46 -12.75
CA MET A 8 11.79 -24.51 -11.79
C MET A 8 10.34 -25.02 -11.93
N LEU A 9 9.37 -24.11 -12.07
CA LEU A 9 7.96 -24.48 -12.25
C LEU A 9 7.69 -25.19 -13.58
N ALA A 10 8.44 -24.85 -14.63
CA ALA A 10 8.37 -25.52 -15.92
C ALA A 10 9.01 -26.92 -15.87
N ASP A 11 10.15 -27.06 -15.18
CA ASP A 11 10.82 -28.35 -14.94
C ASP A 11 9.95 -29.31 -14.11
N MET A 12 9.12 -28.77 -13.22
CA MET A 12 8.10 -29.50 -12.45
C MET A 12 6.80 -29.74 -13.23
N GLU A 13 6.73 -29.32 -14.50
CA GLU A 13 5.56 -29.44 -15.38
C GLU A 13 4.29 -28.72 -14.88
N LEU A 14 4.43 -27.81 -13.91
CA LEU A 14 3.30 -27.04 -13.34
C LEU A 14 2.90 -25.86 -14.22
N ILE A 15 3.81 -25.39 -15.07
CA ILE A 15 3.56 -24.35 -16.09
C ILE A 15 4.18 -24.76 -17.42
N ALA A 16 3.63 -24.25 -18.52
CA ALA A 16 4.14 -24.49 -19.88
C ALA A 16 4.35 -23.19 -20.65
N GLU A 17 5.42 -23.12 -21.44
CA GLU A 17 5.68 -22.00 -22.35
C GLU A 17 4.62 -21.97 -23.45
N GLN A 18 4.09 -20.78 -23.73
CA GLN A 18 3.10 -20.53 -24.76
C GLN A 18 3.75 -19.80 -25.93
N ALA A 19 3.22 -20.06 -27.14
CA ALA A 19 3.61 -19.29 -28.31
C ALA A 19 3.39 -17.79 -28.06
N SER A 20 4.39 -17.00 -28.44
CA SER A 20 4.38 -15.55 -28.29
C SER A 20 4.86 -14.92 -29.58
N ASP A 21 4.05 -14.02 -30.12
CA ASP A 21 4.41 -13.21 -31.30
C ASP A 21 5.45 -12.11 -30.95
N THR A 22 5.98 -12.13 -29.73
CA THR A 22 6.97 -11.18 -29.22
C THR A 22 8.19 -11.91 -28.69
N THR A 23 9.31 -11.21 -28.55
CA THR A 23 10.54 -11.76 -27.96
C THR A 23 10.40 -12.14 -26.47
N ARG A 24 9.25 -11.85 -25.84
CA ARG A 24 8.97 -12.23 -24.45
C ARG A 24 8.27 -13.57 -24.39
N LYS A 25 8.85 -14.52 -23.65
CA LYS A 25 8.24 -15.81 -23.34
C LYS A 25 6.96 -15.62 -22.52
N ARG A 26 5.91 -16.37 -22.85
CA ARG A 26 4.65 -16.45 -22.09
C ARG A 26 4.55 -17.82 -21.44
N TYR A 27 3.94 -17.90 -20.27
CA TYR A 27 3.70 -19.16 -19.58
C TYR A 27 2.23 -19.24 -19.16
N ALA A 28 1.67 -20.45 -19.21
CA ALA A 28 0.35 -20.75 -18.69
C ALA A 28 0.43 -21.93 -17.71
N ILE A 29 -0.50 -21.98 -16.76
CA ILE A 29 -0.63 -23.11 -15.84
C ILE A 29 -1.05 -24.37 -16.62
N THR A 30 -0.52 -25.52 -16.24
CA THR A 30 -0.93 -26.83 -16.77
C THR A 30 -2.06 -27.43 -15.93
N GLU A 31 -2.66 -28.53 -16.38
CA GLU A 31 -3.61 -29.29 -15.57
C GLU A 31 -2.97 -29.80 -14.25
N ALA A 32 -1.73 -30.27 -14.33
CA ALA A 32 -0.96 -30.67 -13.14
C ALA A 32 -0.73 -29.49 -12.18
N GLY A 33 -0.43 -28.30 -12.72
CA GLY A 33 -0.35 -27.07 -11.94
C GLY A 33 -1.66 -26.72 -11.24
N ALA A 34 -2.79 -26.85 -11.93
CA ALA A 34 -4.10 -26.58 -11.38
C ALA A 34 -4.47 -27.57 -10.26
N ALA A 35 -4.20 -28.86 -10.46
CA ALA A 35 -4.39 -29.89 -9.44
C ALA A 35 -3.52 -29.62 -8.20
N HIS A 36 -2.24 -29.28 -8.40
CA HIS A 36 -1.33 -28.93 -7.32
C HIS A 36 -1.82 -27.73 -6.50
N LEU A 37 -2.38 -26.69 -7.14
CA LEU A 37 -2.99 -25.56 -6.42
C LEU A 37 -4.25 -25.98 -5.66
N ALA A 38 -5.07 -26.86 -6.23
CA ALA A 38 -6.29 -27.35 -5.59
C ALA A 38 -5.97 -28.18 -4.33
N GLU A 39 -4.97 -29.07 -4.41
CA GLU A 39 -4.49 -29.85 -3.27
C GLU A 39 -3.94 -28.96 -2.14
N ASN A 40 -3.39 -27.80 -2.49
CA ASN A 40 -2.77 -26.86 -1.55
C ASN A 40 -3.64 -25.61 -1.31
N ALA A 41 -4.96 -25.68 -1.56
CA ALA A 41 -5.83 -24.51 -1.56
C ALA A 41 -5.80 -23.71 -0.24
N GLU A 42 -5.77 -24.39 0.91
CA GLU A 42 -5.68 -23.74 2.22
C GLU A 42 -4.37 -22.98 2.40
N LEU A 43 -3.25 -23.58 1.99
CA LEU A 43 -1.94 -22.95 2.04
C LEU A 43 -1.87 -21.74 1.11
N VAL A 44 -2.40 -21.86 -0.11
CA VAL A 44 -2.49 -20.76 -1.07
C VAL A 44 -3.31 -19.60 -0.49
N ALA A 45 -4.47 -19.88 0.10
CA ALA A 45 -5.31 -18.87 0.74
C ALA A 45 -4.57 -18.15 1.88
N ALA A 46 -3.88 -18.90 2.74
CA ALA A 46 -3.09 -18.33 3.84
C ALA A 46 -1.94 -17.44 3.33
N LEU A 47 -1.23 -17.86 2.28
CA LEU A 47 -0.15 -17.08 1.67
C LEU A 47 -0.67 -15.80 1.00
N ILE A 48 -1.79 -15.87 0.28
CA ILE A 48 -2.43 -14.69 -0.33
C ILE A 48 -2.87 -13.71 0.77
N ALA A 49 -3.54 -14.20 1.82
CA ALA A 49 -3.97 -13.37 2.94
C ALA A 49 -2.79 -12.64 3.60
N ARG A 50 -1.66 -13.33 3.80
CA ARG A 50 -0.43 -12.72 4.32
C ARG A 50 0.13 -11.64 3.39
N LEU A 51 0.14 -11.87 2.08
CA LEU A 51 0.60 -10.87 1.11
C LEU A 51 -0.31 -9.64 1.10
N THR A 52 -1.63 -9.84 1.17
CA THR A 52 -2.61 -8.75 1.27
C THR A 52 -2.38 -7.93 2.53
N ASP A 53 -2.19 -8.56 3.69
CA ASP A 53 -1.93 -7.86 4.94
C ASP A 53 -0.65 -7.00 4.87
N VAL A 54 0.42 -7.51 4.24
CA VAL A 54 1.64 -6.71 3.99
C VAL A 54 1.35 -5.51 3.09
N GLY A 55 0.53 -5.69 2.05
CA GLY A 55 0.08 -4.61 1.17
C GLY A 55 -0.74 -3.55 1.92
N GLU A 56 -1.66 -3.96 2.79
CA GLU A 56 -2.48 -3.07 3.60
C GLU A 56 -1.65 -2.31 4.64
N HIS A 57 -0.67 -2.96 5.27
CA HIS A 57 0.28 -2.28 6.16
C HIS A 57 1.08 -1.21 5.42
N ARG A 58 1.50 -1.49 4.18
CA ARG A 58 2.17 -0.51 3.32
C ARG A 58 1.25 0.64 2.93
N ALA A 59 0.00 0.37 2.57
CA ALA A 59 -1.00 1.42 2.28
C ALA A 59 -1.32 2.28 3.54
N ARG A 60 -1.36 1.66 4.73
CA ARG A 60 -1.45 2.38 6.02
C ARG A 60 -0.19 3.21 6.32
N ALA A 61 0.96 2.77 5.85
CA ALA A 61 2.21 3.53 5.87
C ALA A 61 2.24 4.64 4.80
N ASP A 62 1.53 4.51 3.68
CA ASP A 62 1.35 5.61 2.71
C ASP A 62 0.43 6.72 3.26
N ARG A 63 -0.38 6.44 4.30
CA ARG A 63 -1.03 7.48 5.13
C ARG A 63 -0.10 8.10 6.19
N ALA A 64 1.15 7.63 6.31
CA ALA A 64 2.12 8.16 7.26
C ALA A 64 2.51 9.63 7.01
N PRO A 65 2.61 10.15 5.76
CA PRO A 65 2.87 11.57 5.52
C PRO A 65 1.79 12.47 6.12
N ILE A 66 0.50 12.12 5.95
CA ILE A 66 -0.62 12.87 6.53
C ILE A 66 -0.59 12.78 8.06
N ARG A 67 -0.44 11.56 8.61
CA ARG A 67 -0.35 11.35 10.06
C ARG A 67 0.85 12.10 10.68
N ARG A 68 1.99 12.13 9.99
CA ARG A 68 3.19 12.89 10.39
C ARG A 68 2.92 14.39 10.36
N ALA A 69 2.34 14.90 9.28
CA ALA A 69 1.98 16.32 9.18
C ALA A 69 1.04 16.75 10.30
N MET A 70 0.00 15.96 10.59
CA MET A 70 -0.93 16.21 11.71
C MET A 70 -0.23 16.19 13.08
N ARG A 71 0.72 15.26 13.30
CA ARG A 71 1.52 15.23 14.54
C ARG A 71 2.38 16.49 14.69
N ASN A 72 3.06 16.91 13.62
CA ASN A 72 3.89 18.12 13.64
C ASN A 72 3.04 19.37 13.91
N LEU A 73 1.89 19.50 13.23
CA LEU A 73 0.96 20.61 13.44
C LEU A 73 0.52 20.66 14.91
N ARG A 74 0.09 19.53 15.48
CA ARG A 74 -0.30 19.45 16.89
C ARG A 74 0.83 19.87 17.82
N THR A 75 2.04 19.37 17.60
CA THR A 75 3.21 19.71 18.43
C THR A 75 3.49 21.21 18.42
N VAL A 76 3.53 21.84 17.24
CA VAL A 76 3.77 23.29 17.14
C VAL A 76 2.70 24.08 17.87
N LEU A 77 1.42 23.76 17.66
CA LEU A 77 0.32 24.46 18.32
C LEU A 77 0.35 24.30 19.85
N GLN A 78 0.62 23.09 20.35
CA GLN A 78 0.75 22.84 21.79
C GLN A 78 1.89 23.66 22.39
N THR A 79 3.09 23.61 21.78
CA THR A 79 4.25 24.36 22.28
C THR A 79 3.99 25.87 22.34
N ARG A 80 3.32 26.43 21.32
CA ARG A 80 3.00 27.86 21.26
C ARG A 80 1.94 28.27 22.28
N LEU A 81 0.87 27.48 22.41
CA LEU A 81 -0.16 27.70 23.42
C LEU A 81 0.40 27.61 24.86
N GLU A 82 1.27 26.63 25.13
CA GLU A 82 1.93 26.49 26.43
C GLU A 82 2.91 27.63 26.73
N ALA A 83 3.60 28.14 25.71
CA ALA A 83 4.49 29.30 25.83
C ALA A 83 3.73 30.62 26.02
N GLY A 84 2.41 30.65 25.75
CA GLY A 84 1.59 31.87 25.81
C GLY A 84 1.97 32.91 24.74
N ASP A 85 2.61 32.48 23.65
CA ASP A 85 3.13 33.37 22.60
C ASP A 85 2.11 33.63 21.46
N LEU A 86 0.89 33.12 21.62
CA LEU A 86 -0.23 33.34 20.72
C LEU A 86 -1.20 34.36 21.35
N SER A 87 -1.35 35.52 20.70
CA SER A 87 -2.46 36.43 21.00
C SER A 87 -3.80 35.80 20.58
N GLU A 88 -4.92 36.33 21.09
CA GLU A 88 -6.25 35.87 20.65
C GLU A 88 -6.44 36.03 19.14
N GLU A 89 -5.97 37.14 18.57
CA GLU A 89 -5.99 37.40 17.12
C GLU A 89 -5.20 36.32 16.35
N ALA A 90 -3.98 36.01 16.79
CA ALA A 90 -3.18 34.94 16.18
C ALA A 90 -3.83 33.55 16.33
N GLY A 91 -4.57 33.32 17.42
CA GLY A 91 -5.37 32.11 17.62
C GLY A 91 -6.50 31.98 16.61
N HIS A 92 -7.21 33.08 16.32
CA HIS A 92 -8.24 33.14 15.29
C HIS A 92 -7.67 32.91 13.88
N ASP A 93 -6.53 33.53 13.55
CA ASP A 93 -5.86 33.33 12.27
C ASP A 93 -5.46 31.86 12.04
N VAL A 94 -4.94 31.21 13.09
CA VAL A 94 -4.59 29.78 13.05
C VAL A 94 -5.83 28.91 12.79
N ALA A 95 -6.95 29.22 13.43
CA ALA A 95 -8.20 28.49 13.21
C ALA A 95 -8.69 28.64 11.76
N GLU A 96 -8.65 29.87 11.21
CA GLU A 96 -9.06 30.13 9.83
C GLU A 96 -8.18 29.36 8.83
N LEU A 97 -6.87 29.30 9.06
CA LEU A 97 -5.93 28.53 8.24
C LEU A 97 -6.26 27.02 8.24
N ILE A 98 -6.60 26.47 9.41
CA ILE A 98 -6.99 25.05 9.52
C ILE A 98 -8.29 24.80 8.74
N ASP A 99 -9.30 25.67 8.90
CA ASP A 99 -10.59 25.55 8.20
C ASP A 99 -10.45 25.72 6.69
N GLU A 100 -9.55 26.59 6.22
CA GLU A 100 -9.22 26.70 4.80
C GLU A 100 -8.64 25.39 4.25
N VAL A 101 -7.71 24.77 4.98
CA VAL A 101 -7.11 23.48 4.59
C VAL A 101 -8.19 22.38 4.56
N VAL A 102 -9.08 22.34 5.56
CA VAL A 102 -10.21 21.39 5.60
C VAL A 102 -11.10 21.55 4.36
N ARG A 103 -11.55 22.79 4.08
CA ARG A 103 -12.38 23.09 2.88
C ARG A 103 -11.69 22.68 1.58
N LYS A 104 -10.37 22.85 1.48
CA LYS A 104 -9.59 22.40 0.32
C LYS A 104 -9.58 20.88 0.21
N ILE A 105 -9.36 20.16 1.30
CA ILE A 105 -9.35 18.68 1.32
C ILE A 105 -10.73 18.11 0.95
N GLU A 106 -11.82 18.68 1.45
CA GLU A 106 -13.20 18.26 1.12
C GLU A 106 -13.52 18.36 -0.38
N ARG A 107 -12.79 19.24 -1.10
CA ARG A 107 -12.94 19.45 -2.55
C ARG A 107 -12.07 18.52 -3.40
N LEU A 108 -11.09 17.82 -2.82
CA LEU A 108 -10.20 16.88 -3.53
C LEU A 108 -10.87 15.52 -3.85
N LYS A 109 -12.19 15.50 -4.01
CA LYS A 109 -12.94 14.28 -4.37
C LYS A 109 -12.43 13.65 -5.65
#